data_AF-A0A158QQC6-F1
#
_entry.id   AF-A0A158QQC6-F1
#
_cell.length_a   1.000
_cell.length_b   1.000
_cell.length_c   1.000
_cell.angle_alpha   90.00
_cell.angle_beta   90.00
_cell.angle_gamma   90.00
#
_symmetry.space_group_name_H-M   'P 1'
#
loop_
_entity.id
_entity.type
_entity.pdbx_description
1 polymer ?
#
loop_
_entity_poly.entity_id
_entity_poly.type
_entity_poly.pdbx_seq_one_letter_code
_entity_poly.pdbx_strand_id
1 'polypeptide(L)'
;MVFVIRMEDVFVSLDGQGQYCELDKDECSLMVCPADATCVNLTPKHSDDKGYSCICPEGYTGDLCDLEVDLCELHRERGENYCHNGGVCEARYVCMCQNGFGGPRCGRRVPRLEEYEEFGCPERAEVCAKLFDDGRCDDICNRESCLFDGFDCAKRDGAVCRPCC
;
A
#
# COMPACT_ATOMS: atom_id res chain seq x y z
N MET A 1 -45.21 -31.58 33.82
CA MET A 1 -46.09 -31.49 32.64
C MET A 1 -45.58 -30.33 31.81
N VAL A 2 -44.64 -30.61 30.89
CA VAL A 2 -44.01 -29.59 30.05
C VAL A 2 -44.87 -29.42 28.82
N PHE A 3 -45.33 -28.20 28.57
CA PHE A 3 -46.12 -27.89 27.37
C PHE A 3 -45.17 -27.84 26.16
N VAL A 4 -45.42 -28.69 25.17
CA VAL A 4 -44.76 -28.63 23.86
C VAL A 4 -45.65 -27.78 22.97
N ILE A 5 -45.22 -26.57 22.64
CA ILE A 5 -45.84 -25.78 21.57
C ILE A 5 -44.89 -25.83 20.38
N ARG A 6 -45.32 -26.48 19.29
CA ARG A 6 -44.65 -26.43 17.99
C ARG A 6 -45.32 -25.37 17.13
N MET A 7 -44.57 -24.33 16.79
CA MET A 7 -44.56 -23.67 15.48
C MET A 7 -43.34 -22.74 15.46
N GLU A 8 -42.34 -23.10 14.66
CA GLU A 8 -41.18 -22.29 14.21
C GLU A 8 -40.07 -22.02 15.26
N ASP A 9 -39.38 -23.11 15.63
CA ASP A 9 -37.96 -23.24 16.05
C ASP A 9 -37.19 -21.99 16.54
N VAL A 10 -37.52 -21.46 17.73
CA VAL A 10 -36.58 -20.68 18.55
C VAL A 10 -36.50 -21.29 19.95
N PHE A 11 -35.40 -21.97 20.24
CA PHE A 11 -35.10 -22.53 21.55
C PHE A 11 -34.37 -21.47 22.40
N VAL A 12 -35.03 -20.94 23.42
CA VAL A 12 -34.37 -20.14 24.46
C VAL A 12 -34.26 -21.01 25.72
N SER A 13 -33.06 -21.51 26.02
CA SER A 13 -32.79 -22.23 27.27
C SER A 13 -32.35 -21.26 28.37
N LEU A 14 -33.00 -21.32 29.55
CA LEU A 14 -32.76 -20.48 30.74
C LEU A 14 -31.84 -21.17 31.76
N ASP A 15 -30.76 -21.82 31.29
CA ASP A 15 -29.76 -22.48 32.13
C ASP A 15 -28.34 -22.10 31.69
N GLY A 16 -27.95 -20.83 31.90
CA GLY A 16 -26.55 -20.42 32.09
C GLY A 16 -25.47 -20.81 31.06
N GLN A 17 -25.83 -21.33 29.88
CA GLN A 17 -24.93 -21.60 28.75
C GLN A 17 -25.73 -21.23 27.48
N GLY A 18 -25.53 -19.99 27.01
CA GLY A 18 -26.31 -19.41 25.91
C GLY A 18 -26.20 -20.24 24.62
N GLN A 19 -27.35 -20.57 24.03
CA GLN A 19 -27.48 -21.37 22.82
C GLN A 19 -27.63 -20.51 21.55
N TYR A 20 -27.01 -19.34 21.54
CA TYR A 20 -26.81 -18.61 20.31
C TYR A 20 -25.32 -18.63 20.05
N CYS A 21 -24.90 -19.53 19.16
CA CYS A 21 -23.82 -19.14 18.27
C CYS A 21 -24.39 -17.98 17.47
N GLU A 22 -24.39 -16.76 18.03
CA GLU A 22 -24.51 -15.59 17.19
C GLU A 22 -23.41 -15.76 16.14
N LEU A 23 -23.83 -16.03 14.90
CA LEU A 23 -22.89 -16.06 13.79
C LEU A 23 -22.18 -14.71 13.82
N ASP A 24 -20.87 -14.76 14.03
CA ASP A 24 -20.00 -13.60 13.99
C ASP A 24 -20.31 -12.87 12.69
N LYS A 25 -20.73 -11.60 12.81
CA LYS A 25 -21.01 -10.81 11.62
C LYS A 25 -19.66 -10.49 11.00
N ASP A 26 -19.62 -10.45 9.68
CA ASP A 26 -18.45 -9.95 8.98
C ASP A 26 -18.60 -8.44 8.77
N GLU A 27 -18.07 -7.64 9.69
CA GLU A 27 -18.07 -6.19 9.57
C GLU A 27 -17.22 -5.71 8.39
N CYS A 28 -16.23 -6.48 7.93
CA CYS A 28 -15.43 -6.11 6.75
C CYS A 28 -16.25 -6.11 5.45
N SER A 29 -17.31 -6.91 5.38
CA SER A 29 -18.27 -6.89 4.27
C SER A 29 -19.03 -5.55 4.17
N LEU A 30 -18.98 -4.71 5.19
CA LEU A 30 -19.56 -3.36 5.18
C LEU A 30 -18.61 -2.27 4.65
N MET A 31 -17.39 -2.65 4.20
CA MET A 31 -16.39 -1.72 3.68
C MET A 31 -16.07 -0.57 4.66
N VAL A 32 -15.91 -0.91 5.94
CA VAL A 32 -15.64 0.07 7.01
C VAL A 32 -14.25 0.71 6.90
N CYS A 33 -13.27 -0.02 6.38
CA CYS A 33 -11.92 0.48 6.16
C CYS A 33 -11.81 1.16 4.78
N PRO A 34 -10.88 2.12 4.61
CA PRO A 34 -10.50 2.68 3.31
C PRO A 34 -10.07 1.59 2.32
N ALA A 35 -10.22 1.86 1.03
CA ALA A 35 -9.98 0.88 -0.04
C ALA A 35 -8.52 0.36 -0.10
N ASP A 36 -7.57 1.13 0.41
CA ASP A 36 -6.14 0.84 0.49
C ASP A 36 -5.72 0.23 1.84
N ALA A 37 -6.65 0.11 2.79
CA ALA A 37 -6.44 -0.58 4.06
C ALA A 37 -6.85 -2.06 3.99
N THR A 38 -6.24 -2.90 4.82
CA THR A 38 -6.66 -4.30 4.96
C THR A 38 -7.61 -4.44 6.14
N CYS A 39 -8.84 -4.90 5.89
CA CYS A 39 -9.79 -5.19 6.97
C CYS A 39 -9.62 -6.62 7.48
N VAL A 40 -9.61 -6.77 8.80
CA VAL A 40 -9.58 -8.05 9.50
C VAL A 40 -10.84 -8.19 10.33
N ASN A 41 -11.67 -9.20 10.04
CA ASN A 41 -12.83 -9.52 10.87
C ASN A 41 -12.37 -10.18 12.17
N LEU A 42 -12.92 -9.73 13.29
CA LEU A 42 -12.57 -10.18 14.63
C LEU A 42 -13.82 -10.61 15.37
N THR A 43 -13.78 -11.75 16.03
CA THR A 43 -14.87 -12.14 16.92
C THR A 43 -14.78 -11.36 18.24
N PRO A 44 -15.76 -10.50 18.57
CA PRO A 44 -15.72 -9.70 19.79
C PRO A 44 -15.80 -10.58 21.04
N LYS A 45 -14.99 -10.29 22.06
CA LYS A 45 -14.99 -11.04 23.34
C LYS A 45 -15.89 -10.40 24.39
N HIS A 46 -16.07 -9.09 24.28
CA HIS A 46 -16.97 -8.29 25.08
C HIS A 46 -17.96 -7.55 24.17
N SER A 47 -19.11 -7.17 24.71
CA SER A 47 -20.18 -6.51 23.96
C SER A 47 -19.79 -5.13 23.41
N ASP A 48 -18.73 -4.52 23.93
CA ASP A 48 -18.16 -3.23 23.55
C ASP A 48 -16.94 -3.34 22.63
N ASP A 49 -16.46 -4.56 22.35
CA ASP A 49 -15.37 -4.78 21.41
C ASP A 49 -15.85 -4.51 19.98
N LYS A 50 -14.96 -3.92 19.18
CA LYS A 50 -15.17 -3.78 17.73
C LYS A 50 -14.94 -5.15 17.08
N GLY A 51 -15.92 -5.63 16.32
CA GLY A 51 -15.83 -6.90 15.55
C GLY A 51 -14.84 -6.86 14.36
N TYR A 52 -13.99 -5.84 14.26
CA TYR A 52 -13.04 -5.69 13.16
C TYR A 52 -11.81 -4.88 13.56
N SER A 53 -10.79 -4.93 12.71
CA SER A 53 -9.63 -4.05 12.76
C SER A 53 -9.17 -3.68 11.35
N CYS A 54 -8.87 -2.40 11.14
CA CYS A 54 -8.23 -1.92 9.92
C CYS A 54 -6.71 -1.90 10.11
N ILE A 55 -5.98 -2.61 9.25
CA ILE A 55 -4.53 -2.50 9.12
C ILE A 55 -4.25 -1.36 8.14
N CYS A 56 -3.68 -0.27 8.64
CA CYS A 56 -3.51 0.95 7.87
C CYS A 56 -2.36 0.88 6.86
N PRO A 57 -2.53 1.50 5.69
CA PRO A 57 -1.44 1.68 4.75
C PRO A 57 -0.37 2.61 5.33
N GLU A 58 0.82 2.56 4.73
CA GLU A 58 1.93 3.41 5.13
C GLU A 58 1.54 4.90 5.03
N GLY A 59 1.76 5.65 6.10
CA GLY A 59 1.40 7.07 6.18
C GLY A 59 -0.01 7.35 6.73
N TYR A 60 -0.74 6.32 7.18
CA TYR A 60 -2.05 6.46 7.81
C TYR A 60 -2.13 5.75 9.17
N THR A 61 -3.03 6.23 10.03
CA THR A 61 -3.28 5.70 11.38
C THR A 61 -4.73 5.94 11.79
N GLY A 62 -5.10 5.51 13.00
CA GLY A 62 -6.46 5.53 13.52
C GLY A 62 -7.22 4.24 13.24
N ASP A 63 -8.34 4.05 13.94
CA ASP A 63 -9.13 2.80 13.85
C ASP A 63 -9.70 2.55 12.45
N LEU A 64 -9.92 3.62 11.68
CA LEU A 64 -10.40 3.60 10.31
C LEU A 64 -9.35 4.07 9.32
N CYS A 65 -8.08 4.20 9.73
CA CYS A 65 -6.99 4.65 8.85
C CYS A 65 -7.27 6.00 8.17
N ASP A 66 -8.01 6.88 8.85
CA ASP A 66 -8.47 8.18 8.36
C ASP A 66 -7.58 9.34 8.82
N LEU A 67 -6.57 9.05 9.65
CA LEU A 67 -5.62 10.02 10.16
C LEU A 67 -4.30 9.91 9.41
N GLU A 68 -3.82 11.01 8.86
CA GLU A 68 -2.55 11.06 8.14
C GLU A 68 -1.37 11.16 9.12
N VAL A 69 -0.28 10.46 8.82
CA VAL A 69 0.97 10.50 9.58
C VAL A 69 2.06 11.15 8.73
N ASP A 70 2.74 12.13 9.31
CA ASP A 70 4.00 12.59 8.75
C ASP A 70 5.15 11.66 9.17
N LEU A 71 5.43 10.67 8.32
CA LEU A 71 6.55 9.75 8.43
C LEU A 71 7.91 10.47 8.36
N CYS A 72 8.02 11.59 7.65
CA CYS A 72 9.23 12.41 7.67
C CYS A 72 9.48 12.95 9.09
N GLU A 73 8.46 13.49 9.74
CA GLU A 73 8.53 13.99 11.11
C GLU A 73 8.75 12.85 12.11
N LEU A 74 7.99 11.76 12.01
CA LEU A 74 8.09 10.60 12.90
C LEU A 74 9.50 9.99 12.95
N HIS A 75 10.16 9.86 11.80
CA HIS A 75 11.56 9.39 11.76
C HIS A 75 12.54 10.46 12.23
N ARG A 76 12.30 11.73 11.88
CA ARG A 76 13.16 12.85 12.30
C ARG A 76 13.20 12.99 13.83
N GLU A 77 12.07 12.80 14.51
CA GLU A 77 11.97 12.79 15.99
C GLU A 77 12.83 11.69 16.63
N ARG A 78 13.05 10.57 15.92
CA ARG A 78 13.91 9.46 16.36
C ARG A 78 15.39 9.66 15.99
N GLY A 79 15.72 10.79 15.34
CA GLY A 79 17.06 11.04 14.81
C GLY A 79 17.39 10.21 13.56
N GLU A 80 16.37 9.72 12.85
CA GLU A 80 16.50 8.92 11.64
C GLU A 80 16.05 9.71 10.40
N ASN A 81 16.32 9.15 9.21
CA ASN A 81 15.77 9.63 7.95
C ASN A 81 14.84 8.56 7.38
N TYR A 82 13.60 8.93 7.08
CA TYR A 82 12.64 8.05 6.43
C TYR A 82 13.10 7.62 5.02
N CYS A 83 13.79 8.50 4.30
CA CYS A 83 14.33 8.25 2.97
C CYS A 83 15.71 7.57 3.03
N HIS A 84 15.94 6.59 2.15
CA HIS A 84 17.21 5.89 2.04
C HIS A 84 18.22 6.63 1.15
N ASN A 85 19.47 6.17 1.16
CA ASN A 85 20.53 6.58 0.23
C ASN A 85 20.75 8.10 0.14
N GLY A 86 20.59 8.82 1.25
CA GLY A 86 20.80 10.27 1.31
C GLY A 86 19.66 11.09 0.69
N GLY A 87 18.50 10.48 0.44
CA GLY A 87 17.29 11.20 0.03
C GLY A 87 16.84 12.21 1.09
N VAL A 88 16.23 13.30 0.63
CA VAL A 88 15.70 14.36 1.50
C VAL A 88 14.21 14.10 1.72
N CYS A 89 13.80 13.96 2.98
CA CYS A 89 12.40 13.82 3.34
C CYS A 89 11.77 15.22 3.50
N GLU A 90 10.79 15.52 2.65
CA GLU A 90 10.10 16.82 2.67
C GLU A 90 8.98 16.83 3.72
N ALA A 91 7.81 16.31 3.36
CA ALA A 91 6.63 16.26 4.21
C ALA A 91 5.81 14.99 3.93
N ARG A 92 5.01 14.58 4.92
CA ARG A 92 4.19 13.37 4.92
C ARG A 92 5.01 12.09 4.79
N TYR A 93 5.46 11.76 3.60
CA TYR A 93 6.30 10.61 3.30
C TYR A 93 7.07 10.80 1.98
N VAL A 94 7.06 12.02 1.44
CA VAL A 94 7.62 12.31 0.12
C VAL A 94 9.14 12.42 0.22
N CYS A 95 9.82 11.59 -0.57
CA CYS A 95 11.28 11.55 -0.66
C CYS A 95 11.80 12.15 -1.95
N MET A 96 12.67 13.15 -1.83
CA MET A 96 13.48 13.67 -2.93
C MET A 96 14.78 12.87 -3.02
N CYS A 97 14.87 12.00 -4.02
CA CYS A 97 16.00 11.08 -4.18
C CYS A 97 17.25 11.76 -4.75
N GLN A 98 18.41 11.27 -4.30
CA GLN A 98 19.70 11.65 -4.89
C GLN A 98 19.87 11.01 -6.27
N ASN A 99 20.72 11.61 -7.11
CA ASN A 99 21.05 11.07 -8.42
C ASN A 99 21.51 9.59 -8.31
N GLY A 100 20.92 8.72 -9.14
CA GLY A 100 21.15 7.27 -9.12
C GLY A 100 20.27 6.46 -8.15
N PHE A 101 19.30 7.10 -7.50
CA PHE A 101 18.33 6.43 -6.62
C PHE A 101 16.89 6.79 -6.95
N GLY A 102 15.97 5.84 -6.73
CA GLY A 102 14.54 6.01 -7.02
C GLY A 102 13.62 5.12 -6.20
N GLY A 103 12.32 5.26 -6.46
CA GLY A 103 11.23 4.64 -5.70
C GLY A 103 10.79 5.46 -4.47
N PRO A 104 9.69 5.07 -3.80
CA PRO A 104 9.02 5.89 -2.78
C PRO A 104 9.91 6.31 -1.60
N ARG A 105 10.92 5.48 -1.28
CA ARG A 105 11.89 5.73 -0.20
C ARG A 105 13.34 5.80 -0.69
N CYS A 106 13.58 5.99 -1.99
CA CYS A 106 14.92 6.03 -2.60
C CYS A 106 15.78 4.77 -2.35
N GLY A 107 15.15 3.62 -2.11
CA GLY A 107 15.85 2.36 -1.81
C GLY A 107 16.37 1.62 -3.04
N ARG A 108 15.86 1.94 -4.24
CA ARG A 108 16.23 1.28 -5.48
C ARG A 108 17.34 2.04 -6.20
N ARG A 109 18.29 1.31 -6.77
CA ARG A 109 19.26 1.86 -7.73
C ARG A 109 18.56 2.14 -9.04
N VAL A 110 18.75 3.34 -9.57
CA VAL A 110 18.33 3.72 -10.92
C VAL A 110 19.54 4.27 -11.67
N PRO A 111 19.50 4.33 -13.01
CA PRO A 111 20.54 4.96 -13.80
C PRO A 111 20.76 6.42 -13.37
N ARG A 112 22.01 6.86 -13.32
CA ARG A 112 22.33 8.25 -13.04
C ARG A 112 22.12 9.14 -14.27
N LEU A 113 21.98 10.44 -14.06
CA LEU A 113 21.84 11.41 -15.15
C LEU A 113 22.97 11.31 -16.19
N GLU A 114 24.20 11.04 -15.75
CA GLU A 114 25.35 10.92 -16.64
C GLU A 114 25.21 9.73 -17.61
N GLU A 115 24.50 8.66 -17.19
CA GLU A 115 24.24 7.49 -18.04
C GLU A 115 23.26 7.85 -19.18
N TYR A 116 22.24 8.67 -18.91
CA TYR A 116 21.32 9.16 -19.95
C TYR A 116 22.01 10.06 -20.99
N GLU A 117 22.98 10.86 -20.54
CA GLU A 117 23.75 11.73 -21.42
C GLU A 117 24.73 10.93 -22.29
N GLU A 118 25.35 9.88 -21.74
CA GLU A 118 26.26 9.00 -22.47
C GLU A 118 25.54 8.25 -23.60
N PHE A 119 24.34 7.71 -23.33
CA PHE A 119 23.51 7.05 -24.36
C PHE A 119 22.80 8.04 -25.29
N GLY A 120 22.99 9.35 -25.07
CA GLY A 120 22.45 10.41 -25.90
C GLY A 120 20.94 10.45 -25.90
N CYS A 121 20.29 10.47 -24.72
CA CYS A 121 18.86 10.81 -24.55
C CYS A 121 18.68 12.33 -24.73
N PRO A 122 18.53 12.85 -25.96
CA PRO A 122 18.61 14.27 -26.20
C PRO A 122 17.27 14.87 -25.81
N GLU A 123 17.27 15.95 -25.05
CA GLU A 123 16.10 16.76 -24.66
C GLU A 123 15.28 16.27 -23.46
N ARG A 124 15.56 15.09 -22.88
CA ARG A 124 14.73 14.54 -21.78
C ARG A 124 15.48 13.77 -20.70
N ALA A 125 16.81 13.81 -20.61
CA ALA A 125 17.56 13.07 -19.59
C ALA A 125 17.04 13.31 -18.16
N GLU A 126 16.89 14.58 -17.74
CA GLU A 126 16.32 14.91 -16.42
C GLU A 126 14.86 14.47 -16.23
N VAL A 127 14.07 14.50 -17.30
CA VAL A 127 12.66 14.11 -17.29
C VAL A 127 12.55 12.59 -17.19
N CYS A 128 13.24 11.86 -18.05
CA CYS A 128 13.22 10.40 -18.08
C CYS A 128 13.90 9.78 -16.87
N ALA A 129 14.89 10.43 -16.27
CA ALA A 129 15.43 9.97 -14.98
C ALA A 129 14.39 10.00 -13.86
N LYS A 130 13.40 10.89 -13.91
CA LYS A 130 12.29 10.95 -12.93
C LYS A 130 11.16 9.97 -13.24
N LEU A 131 10.94 9.65 -14.52
CA LEU A 131 9.88 8.75 -14.99
C LEU A 131 10.33 7.27 -15.02
N PHE A 132 11.64 7.02 -14.98
CA PHE A 132 12.20 5.68 -15.02
C PHE A 132 11.59 4.74 -13.96
N ASP A 133 10.89 3.69 -14.41
CA ASP A 133 10.33 2.65 -13.55
C ASP A 133 9.38 3.22 -12.47
N ASP A 134 8.56 4.21 -12.85
CA ASP A 134 7.56 4.87 -12.02
C ASP A 134 6.20 4.13 -11.99
N GLY A 135 6.08 3.06 -12.77
CA GLY A 135 4.91 2.20 -12.90
C GLY A 135 3.90 2.68 -13.96
N ARG A 136 4.20 3.75 -14.68
CA ARG A 136 3.45 4.23 -15.84
C ARG A 136 4.34 4.11 -17.06
N CYS A 137 3.71 3.94 -18.21
CA CYS A 137 4.45 3.93 -19.46
C CYS A 137 4.42 5.33 -20.06
N ASP A 138 5.57 5.97 -20.03
CA ASP A 138 5.85 7.27 -20.60
C ASP A 138 6.53 7.10 -21.97
N ASP A 139 5.71 7.15 -23.03
CA ASP A 139 6.16 6.99 -24.42
C ASP A 139 7.29 7.97 -24.81
N ILE A 140 7.37 9.12 -24.13
CA ILE A 140 8.44 10.11 -24.33
C ILE A 140 9.82 9.61 -23.91
N CYS A 141 9.87 8.60 -23.03
CA CYS A 141 11.06 7.98 -22.45
C CYS A 141 11.23 6.52 -22.90
N ASN A 142 10.29 5.97 -23.66
CA ASN A 142 10.33 4.60 -24.16
C ASN A 142 11.24 4.42 -25.40
N ARG A 143 12.50 4.86 -25.30
CA ARG A 143 13.54 4.70 -26.32
C ARG A 143 14.78 4.09 -25.69
N GLU A 144 15.60 3.40 -26.48
CA GLU A 144 16.84 2.79 -26.04
C GLU A 144 17.79 3.79 -25.35
N SER A 145 17.98 4.95 -25.97
CA SER A 145 18.80 6.03 -25.41
C SER A 145 18.31 6.55 -24.06
N CYS A 146 17.00 6.39 -23.78
CA CYS A 146 16.35 6.80 -22.53
C CYS A 146 15.94 5.59 -21.68
N LEU A 147 16.58 4.43 -21.90
CA LEU A 147 16.47 3.21 -21.11
C LEU A 147 15.05 2.65 -21.02
N PHE A 148 14.26 2.85 -22.08
CA PHE A 148 12.90 2.32 -22.25
C PHE A 148 11.96 2.60 -21.07
N ASP A 149 12.10 3.77 -20.44
CA ASP A 149 11.27 4.15 -19.31
C ASP A 149 11.28 3.11 -18.17
N GLY A 150 12.44 2.50 -17.91
CA GLY A 150 12.54 1.43 -16.92
C GLY A 150 11.73 0.17 -17.25
N PHE A 151 11.37 0.01 -18.52
CA PHE A 151 10.55 -1.07 -19.07
C PHE A 151 9.08 -1.07 -18.63
N ASP A 152 8.55 0.03 -18.12
CA ASP A 152 7.13 0.10 -17.73
C ASP A 152 6.19 -0.13 -18.91
N CYS A 153 6.57 0.32 -20.11
CA CYS A 153 5.82 0.04 -21.34
C CYS A 153 5.77 -1.45 -21.69
N ALA A 154 6.86 -2.21 -21.46
CA ALA A 154 6.90 -3.65 -21.74
C ALA A 154 6.02 -4.46 -20.77
N LYS A 155 5.92 -4.01 -19.50
CA LYS A 155 5.10 -4.66 -18.48
C LYS A 155 3.60 -4.58 -18.81
N ARG A 156 3.15 -3.51 -19.47
CA ARG A 156 1.73 -3.32 -19.87
C ARG A 156 1.28 -4.28 -20.95
N ASP A 157 2.17 -4.63 -21.87
CA ASP A 157 1.84 -5.50 -23.01
C ASP A 157 2.08 -6.99 -22.72
N GLY A 158 2.49 -7.34 -21.50
CA GLY A 158 2.92 -8.70 -21.16
C GLY A 158 4.16 -9.13 -21.95
N ALA A 159 4.92 -8.19 -22.49
CA ALA A 159 6.13 -8.46 -23.23
C ALA A 159 7.20 -8.96 -22.26
N VAL A 160 7.63 -10.21 -22.44
CA VAL A 160 8.73 -10.79 -21.68
C VAL A 160 10.04 -10.28 -22.29
N CYS A 161 10.71 -9.35 -21.60
CA CYS A 161 12.08 -8.97 -21.94
C CYS A 161 12.96 -10.22 -21.87
N ARG A 162 13.39 -10.70 -23.04
CA ARG A 162 14.37 -11.79 -23.16
C ARG A 162 15.76 -11.17 -23.15
N PRO A 163 16.73 -11.76 -22.42
CA PRO A 163 18.11 -11.32 -22.53
C PRO A 163 18.55 -11.41 -23.99
N CYS A 164 19.20 -10.37 -24.50
CA CYS A 164 19.73 -10.36 -25.85
C CYS A 164 20.70 -11.54 -26.02
N CYS A 165 20.31 -12.53 -26.81
CA CYS A 165 21.14 -13.66 -27.22
C CYS A 165 21.81 -13.36 -28.56
#